data_AF-A0A8X8CR52-F1
#
_entry.id   AF-A0A8X8CR52-F1
#
_cell.length_a   1.000
_cell.length_b   1.000
_cell.length_c   1.000
_cell.angle_alpha   90.00
_cell.angle_beta   90.00
_cell.angle_gamma   90.00
#
_symmetry.space_group_name_H-M   'P 1'
#
loop_
_entity.id
_entity.type
_entity.pdbx_description
1 polymer ?
#
loop_
_entity_poly.entity_id
_entity_poly.type
_entity_poly.pdbx_seq_one_letter_code
_entity_poly.pdbx_strand_id
1 'polypeptide(L)'
;MPRFLATFSGETASQERELQSTVRREMQKALGVYGQVLRLVRRLPKDSRPYYAKYARENFVNYRDVDANETQFLDELFLRAYNHSLWVLNKYSVDESAANKLKEICSG
;
A
#
# COMPACT_ATOMS: atom_id res chain seq x y z
N MET A 1 2.33 27.83 47.00
CA MET A 1 3.44 28.24 46.12
C MET A 1 3.51 27.25 44.96
N PRO A 2 3.11 27.63 43.73
CA PRO A 2 3.05 26.72 42.60
C PRO A 2 4.36 26.78 41.79
N ARG A 3 4.93 25.63 41.44
CA ARG A 3 5.88 25.53 40.32
C ARG A 3 5.84 24.12 39.72
N PHE A 4 4.70 23.77 39.14
CA PHE A 4 4.64 22.76 38.08
C PHE A 4 4.74 23.52 36.76
N LEU A 5 5.97 23.69 36.26
CA LEU A 5 6.18 24.17 34.90
C LEU A 5 5.99 22.97 33.97
N ALA A 6 4.92 23.05 33.17
CA ALA A 6 4.60 22.13 32.11
C ALA A 6 5.66 22.18 31.00
N THR A 7 6.67 21.33 31.08
CA THR A 7 7.53 20.96 29.95
C THR A 7 7.05 19.62 29.40
N PHE A 8 5.85 19.58 28.82
CA PHE A 8 5.31 18.37 28.19
C PHE A 8 4.73 18.63 26.79
N SER A 9 4.74 19.88 26.33
CA SER A 9 4.03 20.28 25.10
C SER A 9 4.88 20.28 23.82
N GLY A 10 6.21 20.20 23.94
CA GLY A 10 7.12 20.26 22.77
C GLY A 10 7.43 18.89 22.15
N GLU A 11 7.41 17.84 22.97
CA GLU A 11 7.74 16.46 22.58
C GLU A 11 6.59 15.81 21.81
N THR A 12 5.36 16.04 22.28
CA THR A 12 4.11 15.54 21.67
C THR A 12 3.89 16.10 20.27
N ALA A 13 4.09 17.40 20.07
CA ALA A 13 3.90 18.07 18.77
C ALA A 13 4.96 17.65 17.72
N SER A 14 6.10 17.12 18.15
CA SER A 14 7.13 16.59 17.26
C SER A 14 6.80 15.16 16.83
N GLN A 15 6.38 14.32 17.78
CA GLN A 15 5.91 12.96 17.52
C GLN A 15 4.66 12.91 16.64
N GLU A 16 3.68 13.80 16.87
CA GLU A 16 2.47 13.89 16.04
C GLU A 16 2.80 14.27 14.58
N ARG A 17 3.79 15.15 14.38
CA ARG A 17 4.24 15.53 13.03
C ARG A 17 4.95 14.39 12.32
N GLU A 18 5.78 13.64 13.03
CA GLU A 18 6.44 12.45 12.49
C GLU A 18 5.40 11.38 12.13
N LEU A 19 4.43 11.11 13.01
CA LEU A 19 3.33 10.17 12.77
C LEU A 19 2.53 10.56 11.53
N GLN A 20 2.12 11.83 11.42
CA GLN A 20 1.40 12.32 10.23
C GLN A 20 2.23 12.21 8.94
N SER A 21 3.55 12.39 9.03
CA SER A 21 4.45 12.23 7.89
C SER A 21 4.52 10.76 7.42
N THR A 22 4.56 9.82 8.37
CA THR A 22 4.57 8.38 8.11
C THR A 22 3.23 7.94 7.52
N VAL A 23 2.12 8.30 8.15
CA VAL A 23 0.76 7.99 7.65
C VAL A 23 0.56 8.48 6.21
N ARG A 24 1.00 9.71 5.89
CA ARG A 24 0.93 10.24 4.52
C ARG A 24 1.76 9.42 3.54
N ARG A 25 2.97 9.03 3.92
CA ARG A 25 3.87 8.21 3.10
C ARG A 25 3.25 6.86 2.79
N GLU A 26 2.73 6.18 3.80
CA GLU A 26 2.10 4.87 3.65
C GLU A 26 0.84 4.92 2.79
N MET A 27 0.01 5.95 2.97
CA MET A 27 -1.16 6.16 2.10
C MET A 27 -0.75 6.40 0.64
N GLN A 28 0.30 7.18 0.39
CA GLN A 28 0.82 7.39 -0.97
C GLN A 28 1.35 6.09 -1.58
N LYS A 29 2.06 5.28 -0.79
CA LYS A 29 2.57 3.96 -1.19
C LYS A 29 1.41 3.02 -1.55
N ALA A 30 0.37 2.95 -0.71
CA ALA A 30 -0.83 2.14 -0.96
C ALA A 30 -1.55 2.54 -2.26
N LEU A 31 -1.73 3.84 -2.52
CA LEU A 31 -2.28 4.33 -3.79
C LEU A 31 -1.39 3.98 -5.00
N GLY A 32 -0.07 4.05 -4.82
CA GLY A 32 0.91 3.64 -5.83
C GLY A 32 0.80 2.16 -6.19
N VAL A 33 0.72 1.29 -5.19
CA VAL A 33 0.52 -0.17 -5.33
C VAL A 33 -0.79 -0.44 -6.09
N TYR A 34 -1.91 0.11 -5.63
CA TYR A 34 -3.20 -0.07 -6.27
C TYR A 34 -3.19 0.39 -7.74
N GLY A 35 -2.56 1.54 -8.02
CA GLY A 35 -2.39 2.06 -9.37
C GLY A 35 -1.60 1.12 -10.28
N GLN A 36 -0.51 0.51 -9.80
CA GLN A 36 0.24 -0.48 -10.58
C GLN A 36 -0.56 -1.77 -10.81
N VAL A 37 -1.26 -2.27 -9.80
CA VAL A 37 -2.13 -3.45 -9.95
C VAL A 37 -3.15 -3.23 -11.07
N LEU A 38 -3.81 -2.08 -11.12
CA LEU A 38 -4.74 -1.77 -12.21
C LEU A 38 -4.05 -1.67 -13.58
N ARG A 39 -2.78 -1.29 -13.66
CA ARG A 39 -2.00 -1.29 -14.91
C ARG A 39 -1.67 -2.71 -15.36
N LEU A 40 -1.35 -3.60 -14.41
CA LEU A 40 -1.15 -5.03 -14.70
C LEU A 40 -2.44 -5.68 -15.20
N VAL A 41 -3.58 -5.38 -14.58
CA VAL A 41 -4.89 -5.88 -15.03
C VAL A 41 -5.18 -5.52 -16.50
N ARG A 42 -4.72 -4.36 -16.99
CA ARG A 42 -4.87 -3.97 -18.40
C ARG A 42 -4.05 -4.83 -19.37
N ARG A 43 -3.00 -5.50 -18.89
CA ARG A 43 -2.18 -6.43 -19.69
C ARG A 43 -2.80 -7.82 -19.83
N LEU A 44 -3.79 -8.14 -19.01
CA LEU A 44 -4.48 -9.44 -19.06
C LEU A 44 -5.39 -9.55 -20.30
N PRO A 45 -5.81 -10.78 -20.68
CA PRO A 45 -6.85 -11.00 -21.68
C PRO A 45 -8.15 -10.25 -21.38
N LYS A 46 -8.82 -9.72 -22.42
CA LYS A 46 -9.96 -8.78 -22.28
C LYS A 46 -11.11 -9.31 -21.44
N ASP A 47 -11.41 -10.59 -21.57
CA ASP A 47 -12.41 -11.37 -20.84
C ASP A 47 -12.12 -11.47 -19.34
N SER A 48 -10.84 -11.55 -18.95
CA SER A 48 -10.42 -11.67 -17.55
C SER A 48 -10.37 -10.32 -16.80
N ARG A 49 -10.23 -9.19 -17.52
CA ARG A 49 -10.00 -7.86 -16.91
C ARG A 49 -11.11 -7.43 -15.93
N PRO A 50 -12.42 -7.57 -16.24
CA PRO A 50 -13.47 -7.12 -15.34
C PRO A 50 -13.41 -7.83 -13.98
N TYR A 51 -13.13 -9.14 -14.00
CA TYR A 51 -12.98 -9.94 -12.79
C TYR A 51 -11.83 -9.43 -11.92
N TYR A 52 -10.62 -9.30 -12.49
CA TYR A 52 -9.45 -8.88 -11.72
C TYR A 52 -9.49 -7.39 -11.30
N ALA A 53 -10.13 -6.52 -12.09
CA ALA A 53 -10.35 -5.13 -11.70
C ALA A 53 -11.29 -5.03 -10.49
N LYS A 54 -12.37 -5.82 -10.48
CA LYS A 54 -13.28 -5.92 -9.33
C LYS A 54 -12.55 -6.45 -8.10
N TYR A 55 -11.82 -7.55 -8.25
CA TYR A 55 -11.06 -8.17 -7.16
C TYR A 55 -10.02 -7.22 -6.56
N ALA A 56 -9.29 -6.47 -7.39
CA ALA A 56 -8.32 -5.47 -6.93
C ALA A 56 -9.00 -4.35 -6.12
N ARG A 57 -10.16 -3.85 -6.59
CA ARG A 57 -10.93 -2.84 -5.86
C ARG A 57 -11.44 -3.36 -4.52
N GLU A 58 -11.98 -4.57 -4.49
CA GLU A 58 -12.48 -5.20 -3.25
C GLU A 58 -11.36 -5.36 -2.22
N ASN A 59 -10.20 -5.87 -2.63
CA ASN A 59 -9.05 -6.00 -1.73
C ASN A 59 -8.60 -4.64 -1.20
N PHE A 60 -8.49 -3.62 -2.05
CA PHE A 60 -8.10 -2.28 -1.61
C PHE A 60 -9.09 -1.69 -0.59
N VAL A 61 -10.39 -1.88 -0.81
CA VAL A 61 -11.45 -1.38 0.08
C VAL A 61 -11.52 -2.14 1.41
N ASN A 62 -11.20 -3.44 1.41
CA ASN A 62 -11.22 -4.28 2.61
C ASN A 62 -10.15 -3.88 3.63
N TYR A 63 -9.04 -3.30 3.18
CA TYR A 63 -7.94 -2.88 4.05
C TYR A 63 -7.90 -1.35 4.26
N ARG A 64 -9.00 -0.63 3.97
CA ARG A 64 -9.01 0.84 4.07
C ARG A 64 -8.87 1.37 5.50
N ASP A 65 -9.35 0.59 6.47
CA ASP A 65 -9.45 0.96 7.89
C ASP A 65 -8.26 0.41 8.71
N VAL A 66 -7.27 -0.17 8.02
CA VAL A 66 -6.01 -0.62 8.62
C VAL A 66 -5.25 0.61 9.12
N ASP A 67 -4.71 0.52 10.33
CA ASP A 67 -3.93 1.62 10.89
C ASP A 67 -2.66 1.84 10.07
N ALA A 68 -2.50 3.04 9.53
CA ALA A 68 -1.33 3.43 8.76
C ALA A 68 -0.04 3.48 9.63
N ASN A 69 -0.18 3.39 10.95
CA ASN A 69 0.94 3.27 11.89
C ASN A 69 1.47 1.82 11.98
N GLU A 70 0.69 0.82 11.58
CA GLU A 70 1.09 -0.60 11.57
C GLU A 70 1.88 -0.92 10.30
N THR A 71 3.07 -0.31 10.16
CA THR A 71 3.92 -0.41 8.96
C THR A 71 4.26 -1.85 8.57
N GLN A 72 4.49 -2.74 9.55
CA GLN A 72 4.76 -4.15 9.29
C GLN A 72 3.59 -4.86 8.60
N PHE A 73 2.36 -4.59 9.04
CA PHE A 73 1.17 -5.18 8.45
C PHE A 73 0.93 -4.65 7.02
N LEU A 74 1.22 -3.37 6.78
CA LEU A 74 1.18 -2.78 5.44
C LEU A 74 2.22 -3.40 4.51
N ASP A 75 3.44 -3.62 4.98
CA ASP A 75 4.49 -4.26 4.19
C ASP A 75 4.10 -5.70 3.81
N GLU A 76 3.49 -6.46 4.74
CA GLU A 76 2.93 -7.78 4.44
C GLU A 76 1.81 -7.72 3.40
N LEU A 77 0.93 -6.72 3.48
CA LEU A 77 -0.13 -6.49 2.49
C LEU A 77 0.44 -6.15 1.11
N PHE A 78 1.46 -5.30 1.04
CA PHE A 78 2.12 -4.92 -0.21
C PHE A 78 2.86 -6.12 -0.83
N LEU A 79 3.53 -6.93 -0.02
CA LEU A 79 4.17 -8.16 -0.46
C LEU A 79 3.13 -9.17 -0.99
N ARG A 80 2.00 -9.33 -0.30
CA ARG A 80 0.89 -10.17 -0.74
C ARG A 80 0.32 -9.69 -2.08
N ALA A 81 0.14 -8.38 -2.24
CA ALA A 81 -0.35 -7.79 -3.50
C ALA A 81 0.63 -8.04 -4.66
N TYR A 82 1.94 -7.94 -4.41
CA TYR A 82 2.97 -8.25 -5.39
C TYR A 82 2.96 -9.73 -5.80
N ASN A 83 3.01 -10.64 -4.83
CA ASN A 83 3.02 -12.09 -5.08
C ASN A 83 1.76 -12.55 -5.82
N HIS A 84 0.60 -12.02 -5.43
CA HIS A 84 -0.65 -12.36 -6.11
C HIS A 84 -0.68 -11.80 -7.53
N SER A 85 -0.18 -10.58 -7.75
CA SER A 85 -0.06 -10.01 -9.09
C SER A 85 0.84 -10.86 -9.99
N LEU A 86 2.00 -11.30 -9.50
CA LEU A 86 2.88 -12.22 -10.23
C LEU A 86 2.18 -13.53 -10.60
N TRP A 87 1.48 -14.14 -9.64
CA TRP A 87 0.75 -15.38 -9.90
C TRP A 87 -0.30 -15.21 -11.01
N VAL A 88 -1.04 -14.09 -11.00
CA VAL A 88 -2.01 -13.80 -12.07
C VAL A 88 -1.33 -13.57 -13.41
N LEU A 89 -0.20 -12.86 -13.46
CA LEU A 89 0.55 -12.67 -14.71
C LEU A 89 1.03 -14.00 -15.28
N ASN A 90 1.59 -14.87 -14.44
CA ASN A 90 2.08 -16.19 -14.83
C ASN A 90 0.94 -17.08 -15.32
N LYS A 91 -0.24 -17.02 -14.69
CA LYS A 91 -1.44 -17.73 -15.14
C LYS A 91 -1.83 -17.39 -16.59
N TYR A 92 -1.58 -16.16 -17.04
CA TYR A 92 -1.89 -15.70 -18.40
C TYR A 92 -0.65 -15.57 -19.30
N SER A 93 0.49 -16.14 -18.89
CA SER A 93 1.76 -16.08 -19.63
C SER A 93 2.20 -14.65 -19.98
N VAL A 94 1.87 -13.68 -19.10
CA VAL A 94 2.37 -12.31 -19.20
C VAL A 94 3.74 -12.26 -18.53
N ASP A 95 4.70 -11.64 -19.21
CA ASP A 95 6.07 -11.51 -18.72
C ASP A 95 6.15 -10.84 -17.34
N GLU A 96 6.91 -11.45 -16.42
CA GLU A 96 7.08 -11.01 -15.04
C GLU A 96 7.69 -9.61 -14.94
N SER A 97 8.48 -9.19 -15.95
CA SER A 97 9.04 -7.83 -16.02
C SER A 97 7.96 -6.74 -15.97
N ALA A 98 6.72 -7.07 -16.33
CA ALA A 98 5.57 -6.20 -16.17
C ALA A 98 5.38 -5.70 -14.73
N ALA A 99 5.75 -6.52 -13.74
CA ALA A 99 5.59 -6.26 -12.32
C ALA A 99 6.82 -5.57 -11.69
N ASN A 100 7.89 -5.27 -12.44
CA ASN A 100 9.10 -4.63 -11.88
C ASN A 100 8.77 -3.33 -11.13
N LYS A 101 7.90 -2.50 -11.70
CA LYS A 101 7.46 -1.25 -11.06
C LYS A 101 6.62 -1.48 -9.80
N LEU A 102 5.87 -2.59 -9.74
CA LEU A 102 5.14 -2.96 -8.54
C LEU A 102 6.11 -3.45 -7.46
N LYS A 103 7.11 -4.26 -7.83
CA LYS A 103 8.19 -4.72 -6.95
C LYS A 103 8.93 -3.55 -6.30
N GLU A 104 9.33 -2.57 -7.11
CA GLU A 104 10.03 -1.36 -6.62
C GLU A 104 9.21 -0.60 -5.58
N ILE A 105 7.89 -0.46 -5.77
CA ILE A 105 7.02 0.23 -4.82
C ILE A 105 6.81 -0.61 -3.55
N CYS A 106 6.69 -1.93 -3.66
CA CYS A 106 6.48 -2.80 -2.50
C CYS A 106 7.76 -3.01 -1.67
N SER A 107 8.94 -2.93 -2.28
CA SER A 107 10.24 -3.18 -1.63
C SER A 107 11.01 -1.90 -1.26
N GLY A 108 10.53 -0.73 -1.68
CA GLY A 108 11.07 0.59 -1.30
C GLY A 108 10.40 1.17 -0.07
#